data_AF-A0A3S2BG51-F1
#
_entry.id   AF-A0A3S2BG51-F1
#
_cell.length_a   1.000
_cell.length_b   1.000
_cell.length_c   1.000
_cell.angle_alpha   90.00
_cell.angle_beta   90.00
_cell.angle_gamma   90.00
#
_symmetry.space_group_name_H-M   'P 1'
#
loop_
_entity.id
_entity.type
_entity.pdbx_description
1 polymer ?
#
loop_
_entity_poly.entity_id
_entity_poly.type
_entity_poly.pdbx_seq_one_letter_code
_entity_poly.pdbx_strand_id
1 'polypeptide(L)'
;AKMVQLRQKMEFGSRLGKIRASAKAAWATINNPPAMNVTLSIGDAEMAARITGIGITNNLFGEGHLPYADNPAGGVLGVYVTVAKQRAELVKFFFNMARGKWRDNEHVEIHQTNRTVLKIHSGSRKFRAVMDGELVRLDRETVIEIQPGALNVLVPASAAQSRAA
;
A
#
# COMPACT_ATOMS: atom_id res chain seq x y z
N ALA A 1 -6.24 -4.58 2.71
CA ALA A 1 -7.71 -4.74 2.54
C ALA A 1 -8.35 -5.78 3.46
N LYS A 2 -7.95 -7.06 3.40
CA LYS A 2 -8.64 -8.15 4.15
C LYS A 2 -8.72 -7.93 5.67
N MET A 3 -7.68 -7.35 6.29
CA MET A 3 -7.68 -6.99 7.72
C MET A 3 -8.73 -5.92 8.08
N VAL A 4 -8.87 -4.87 7.27
CA VAL A 4 -9.89 -3.82 7.46
C VAL A 4 -11.30 -4.38 7.21
N GLN A 5 -11.43 -5.29 6.23
CA GLN A 5 -12.72 -5.93 5.92
C GLN A 5 -13.20 -6.81 7.07
N LEU A 6 -12.27 -7.52 7.71
CA LEU A 6 -12.55 -8.28 8.91
C LEU A 6 -12.94 -7.34 10.06
N ARG A 7 -12.30 -6.18 10.20
CA ARG A 7 -12.65 -5.17 11.21
C ARG A 7 -14.07 -4.60 11.03
N GLN A 8 -14.46 -4.24 9.81
CA GLN A 8 -15.79 -3.66 9.54
C GLN A 8 -16.94 -4.65 9.73
N LYS A 9 -16.70 -5.96 9.52
CA LYS A 9 -17.74 -7.00 9.65
C LYS A 9 -17.96 -7.51 11.09
N MET A 10 -17.26 -6.96 12.07
CA MET A 10 -17.34 -7.42 13.46
C MET A 10 -18.31 -6.57 14.29
N GLU A 11 -19.58 -6.95 14.33
CA GLU A 11 -20.51 -6.55 15.41
C GLU A 11 -20.63 -7.69 16.42
N PHE A 12 -19.85 -7.74 17.52
CA PHE A 12 -20.05 -8.80 18.54
C PHE A 12 -19.75 -8.41 20.00
N GLY A 13 -20.51 -9.02 20.91
CA GLY A 13 -20.86 -8.54 22.25
C GLY A 13 -19.96 -8.82 23.46
N SER A 14 -18.66 -9.18 23.35
CA SER A 14 -17.80 -9.38 24.55
C SER A 14 -16.30 -9.08 24.36
N ARG A 15 -15.65 -8.43 25.36
CA ARG A 15 -14.30 -7.82 25.31
C ARG A 15 -13.10 -8.78 25.15
N LEU A 16 -13.12 -9.98 25.73
CA LEU A 16 -11.97 -10.92 25.70
C LEU A 16 -11.97 -11.85 24.47
N GLY A 17 -13.16 -12.27 24.03
CA GLY A 17 -13.33 -12.99 22.75
C GLY A 17 -12.91 -12.14 21.56
N LYS A 18 -13.13 -10.82 21.62
CA LYS A 18 -12.71 -9.82 20.62
C LYS A 18 -11.23 -9.89 20.29
N ILE A 19 -10.37 -10.01 21.31
CA ILE A 19 -8.91 -9.95 21.13
C ILE A 19 -8.41 -11.24 20.48
N ARG A 20 -8.83 -12.41 21.00
CA ARG A 20 -8.40 -13.71 20.46
C ARG A 20 -8.90 -13.96 19.03
N ALA A 21 -10.15 -13.61 18.73
CA ALA A 21 -10.71 -13.78 17.38
C ALA A 21 -10.08 -12.80 16.38
N SER A 22 -9.88 -11.53 16.76
CA SER A 22 -9.19 -10.53 15.93
C SER A 22 -7.74 -10.94 15.66
N ALA A 23 -7.03 -11.42 16.68
CA ALA A 23 -5.67 -11.95 16.55
C ALA A 23 -5.65 -13.15 15.60
N LYS A 24 -6.56 -14.12 15.77
CA LYS A 24 -6.63 -15.32 14.91
C LYS A 24 -7.00 -14.98 13.46
N ALA A 25 -7.91 -14.04 13.22
CA ALA A 25 -8.31 -13.61 11.88
C ALA A 25 -7.23 -12.78 11.18
N ALA A 26 -6.52 -11.92 11.92
CA ALA A 26 -5.31 -11.25 11.45
C ALA A 26 -4.23 -12.29 11.12
N TRP A 27 -4.00 -13.27 12.01
CA TRP A 27 -3.03 -14.35 11.83
C TRP A 27 -3.35 -15.25 10.63
N ALA A 28 -4.62 -15.61 10.42
CA ALA A 28 -5.05 -16.41 9.28
C ALA A 28 -4.94 -15.64 7.94
N THR A 29 -5.13 -14.33 7.96
CA THR A 29 -4.93 -13.46 6.78
C THR A 29 -3.45 -13.30 6.44
N ILE A 30 -2.59 -13.28 7.46
CA ILE A 30 -1.13 -13.24 7.33
C ILE A 30 -0.58 -14.60 6.85
N ASN A 31 -1.15 -15.73 7.30
CA ASN A 31 -0.62 -17.07 7.03
C ASN A 31 -0.88 -17.62 5.62
N ASN A 32 -1.82 -17.07 4.86
CA ASN A 32 -2.06 -17.45 3.47
C ASN A 32 -2.44 -16.21 2.64
N PRO A 33 -1.47 -15.32 2.36
CA PRO A 33 -1.72 -14.13 1.57
C PRO A 33 -2.11 -14.57 0.15
N PRO A 34 -3.30 -14.19 -0.35
CA PRO A 34 -3.71 -14.56 -1.69
C PRO A 34 -2.78 -13.90 -2.71
N ALA A 35 -2.04 -14.72 -3.47
CA ALA A 35 -1.29 -14.24 -4.61
C ALA A 35 -2.25 -13.87 -5.76
N MET A 36 -1.87 -12.86 -6.54
CA MET A 36 -2.63 -12.36 -7.68
C MET A 36 -1.71 -12.20 -8.88
N ASN A 37 -2.17 -12.71 -10.03
CA ASN A 37 -1.51 -12.48 -11.32
C ASN A 37 -1.99 -11.12 -11.83
N VAL A 38 -1.04 -10.22 -12.06
CA VAL A 38 -1.30 -8.86 -12.51
C VAL A 38 -0.39 -8.50 -13.68
N THR A 39 -0.85 -7.55 -14.47
CA THR A 39 0.02 -6.74 -15.31
C THR A 39 0.04 -5.33 -14.76
N LEU A 40 1.25 -4.78 -14.60
CA LEU A 40 1.48 -3.45 -14.07
C LEU A 40 2.20 -2.63 -15.14
N SER A 41 1.59 -1.53 -15.57
CA SER A 41 2.24 -0.52 -16.39
C SER A 41 2.81 0.57 -15.48
N ILE A 42 4.09 0.89 -15.61
CA ILE A 42 4.80 1.92 -14.85
C ILE A 42 5.50 2.82 -15.86
N GLY A 43 4.94 4.01 -16.11
CA GLY A 43 5.36 4.82 -17.27
C GLY A 43 5.15 4.03 -18.57
N ASP A 44 6.20 3.92 -19.37
CA ASP A 44 6.17 3.20 -20.66
C ASP A 44 6.48 1.70 -20.55
N ALA A 45 6.89 1.23 -19.36
CA ALA A 45 7.20 -0.18 -19.14
C ALA A 45 5.96 -0.96 -18.70
N GLU A 46 5.76 -2.16 -19.23
CA GLU A 46 4.72 -3.09 -18.81
C GLU A 46 5.34 -4.39 -18.30
N MET A 47 4.94 -4.82 -17.10
CA MET A 47 5.43 -6.06 -16.50
C MET A 47 4.27 -6.96 -16.06
N ALA A 48 4.37 -8.26 -16.37
CA ALA A 48 3.49 -9.28 -15.82
C ALA A 48 4.14 -9.90 -14.58
N ALA A 49 3.42 -9.91 -13.46
CA ALA A 49 3.95 -10.41 -12.19
C ALA A 49 2.90 -11.18 -11.38
N ARG A 50 3.35 -12.17 -10.61
CA ARG A 50 2.54 -12.83 -9.58
C ARG A 50 2.91 -12.22 -8.23
N ILE A 51 2.05 -11.35 -7.71
CA ILE A 51 2.35 -10.53 -6.54
C ILE A 51 1.51 -10.96 -5.35
N THR A 52 2.02 -10.73 -4.14
CA THR A 52 1.29 -10.94 -2.88
C THR A 52 0.67 -9.65 -2.33
N GLY A 53 1.13 -8.50 -2.83
CA GLY A 53 0.65 -7.19 -2.43
C GLY A 53 1.26 -6.09 -3.31
N ILE A 54 0.50 -5.03 -3.47
CA ILE A 54 0.90 -3.78 -4.12
C ILE A 54 0.51 -2.62 -3.21
N GLY A 55 1.43 -1.70 -3.00
CA GLY A 55 1.19 -0.41 -2.36
C GLY A 55 1.41 0.71 -3.37
N ILE A 56 0.53 1.70 -3.37
CA ILE A 56 0.70 2.90 -4.19
C ILE A 56 0.51 4.10 -3.27
N THR A 57 1.43 5.05 -3.35
CA THR A 57 1.51 6.19 -2.43
C THR A 57 1.65 7.49 -3.21
N ASN A 58 1.11 8.58 -2.65
CA ASN A 58 1.35 9.93 -3.15
C ASN A 58 2.74 10.38 -2.68
N ASN A 59 3.72 10.32 -3.58
CA ASN A 59 5.17 10.43 -3.34
C ASN A 59 5.77 9.20 -2.64
N LEU A 60 7.09 9.07 -2.73
CA LEU A 60 7.81 8.05 -1.97
C LEU A 60 7.71 8.32 -0.47
N PHE A 61 7.73 7.26 0.32
CA PHE A 61 7.89 7.40 1.76
C PHE A 61 9.25 8.02 2.09
N GLY A 62 9.32 8.74 3.19
CA GLY A 62 10.58 9.21 3.75
C GLY A 62 11.32 8.11 4.49
N GLU A 63 12.58 8.38 4.82
CA GLU A 63 13.44 7.45 5.57
C GLU A 63 13.44 7.77 7.08
N GLY A 64 13.55 6.72 7.91
CA GLY A 64 13.79 6.91 9.36
C GLY A 64 12.58 7.33 10.19
N HIS A 65 11.38 7.43 9.60
CA HIS A 65 10.15 7.77 10.30
C HIS A 65 8.96 6.93 9.83
N LEU A 66 7.75 7.29 10.28
CA LEU A 66 6.51 6.60 9.91
C LEU A 66 6.27 6.67 8.38
N PRO A 67 5.46 5.79 7.78
CA PRO A 67 5.31 5.73 6.32
C PRO A 67 4.48 6.91 5.77
N TYR A 68 5.09 8.10 5.71
CA TYR A 68 4.62 9.29 5.00
C TYR A 68 5.75 9.87 4.16
N ALA A 69 5.42 10.68 3.16
CA ALA A 69 6.41 11.30 2.30
C ALA A 69 7.08 12.51 2.97
N ASP A 70 8.40 12.63 2.87
CA ASP A 70 9.14 13.80 3.36
C ASP A 70 8.71 15.08 2.65
N ASN A 71 8.52 14.97 1.33
CA ASN A 71 7.99 16.05 0.50
C ASN A 71 6.60 15.66 -0.05
N PRO A 72 5.51 16.18 0.52
CA PRO A 72 4.16 15.92 0.02
C PRO A 72 3.89 16.54 -1.37
N ALA A 73 4.76 17.44 -1.84
CA ALA A 73 4.69 18.06 -3.17
C ALA A 73 5.69 17.44 -4.17
N GLY A 74 6.17 16.21 -3.93
CA GLY A 74 7.16 15.54 -4.78
C GLY A 74 6.69 15.26 -6.22
N GLY A 75 5.38 15.18 -6.47
CA GLY A 75 4.81 15.07 -7.82
C GLY A 75 4.99 13.71 -8.50
N VAL A 76 5.36 12.66 -7.76
CA VAL A 76 5.46 11.28 -8.29
C VAL A 76 4.64 10.29 -7.47
N LEU A 77 4.19 9.20 -8.07
CA LEU A 77 3.66 8.03 -7.35
C LEU A 77 4.81 7.13 -6.91
N GLY A 78 4.76 6.68 -5.67
CA GLY A 78 5.54 5.53 -5.22
C GLY A 78 4.77 4.25 -5.47
N VAL A 79 5.35 3.29 -6.18
CA VAL A 79 4.75 1.98 -6.46
C VAL A 79 5.62 0.90 -5.84
N TYR A 80 5.02 0.12 -4.93
CA TYR A 80 5.71 -0.85 -4.10
C TYR A 80 5.13 -2.23 -4.40
N VAL A 81 5.89 -3.05 -5.09
CA VAL A 81 5.46 -4.39 -5.49
C VAL A 81 6.14 -5.40 -4.59
N THR A 82 5.33 -6.27 -3.96
CA THR A 82 5.84 -7.34 -3.11
C THR A 82 5.62 -8.70 -3.79
N VAL A 83 6.73 -9.41 -4.01
CA VAL A 83 6.76 -10.75 -4.62
C VAL A 83 7.23 -11.75 -3.57
N ALA A 84 6.48 -11.89 -2.48
CA ALA A 84 6.90 -12.79 -1.40
C ALA A 84 6.68 -14.25 -1.79
N LYS A 85 7.77 -15.02 -1.91
CA LYS A 85 7.72 -16.50 -2.05
C LYS A 85 7.40 -17.19 -0.72
N GLN A 86 7.68 -16.56 0.43
CA GLN A 86 7.51 -17.16 1.77
C GLN A 86 6.88 -16.23 2.84
N ARG A 87 6.21 -16.87 3.81
CA ARG A 87 5.27 -16.28 4.79
C ARG A 87 5.87 -15.29 5.81
N ALA A 88 7.11 -15.53 6.25
CA ALA A 88 7.78 -14.70 7.26
C ALA A 88 8.16 -13.31 6.74
N GLU A 89 8.30 -13.17 5.41
CA GLU A 89 8.85 -11.98 4.78
C GLU A 89 7.85 -10.86 4.67
N LEU A 90 6.56 -11.18 4.50
CA LEU A 90 5.49 -10.19 4.50
C LEU A 90 5.32 -9.55 5.89
N VAL A 91 5.43 -10.34 6.96
CA VAL A 91 5.39 -9.85 8.35
C VAL A 91 6.62 -9.00 8.64
N LYS A 92 7.81 -9.47 8.24
CA LYS A 92 9.07 -8.71 8.36
C LYS A 92 8.98 -7.39 7.58
N PHE A 93 8.36 -7.37 6.40
CA PHE A 93 8.12 -6.17 5.61
C PHE A 93 7.20 -5.17 6.32
N PHE A 94 6.01 -5.59 6.77
CA PHE A 94 5.12 -4.70 7.51
C PHE A 94 5.77 -4.17 8.81
N PHE A 95 6.57 -4.99 9.47
CA PHE A 95 7.30 -4.61 10.68
C PHE A 95 8.47 -3.65 10.40
N ASN A 96 9.20 -3.86 9.31
CA ASN A 96 10.25 -2.97 8.83
C ASN A 96 9.68 -1.62 8.34
N MET A 97 8.52 -1.65 7.68
CA MET A 97 7.75 -0.46 7.29
C MET A 97 7.30 0.34 8.52
N ALA A 98 6.80 -0.34 9.57
CA ALA A 98 6.47 0.31 10.83
C ALA A 98 7.69 0.89 11.57
N ARG A 99 8.91 0.44 11.26
CA ARG A 99 10.18 0.89 11.83
C ARG A 99 10.97 1.83 10.92
N GLY A 100 10.39 2.31 9.82
CA GLY A 100 11.04 3.24 8.91
C GLY A 100 12.21 2.65 8.10
N LYS A 101 12.37 1.32 8.08
CA LYS A 101 13.45 0.60 7.36
C LYS A 101 12.90 -0.13 6.13
N TRP A 102 12.40 0.59 5.14
CA TRP A 102 11.69 -0.02 4.02
C TRP A 102 12.53 -0.24 2.75
N ARG A 103 13.71 0.41 2.64
CA ARG A 103 14.64 0.26 1.50
C ARG A 103 15.55 -0.98 1.54
N ASP A 104 15.72 -1.61 2.71
CA ASP A 104 16.66 -2.72 2.93
C ASP A 104 16.06 -4.12 2.71
N ASN A 105 14.84 -4.23 2.15
CA ASN A 105 14.23 -5.54 1.91
C ASN A 105 14.39 -5.95 0.44
N GLU A 106 15.22 -6.98 0.23
CA GLU A 106 15.55 -7.68 -1.02
C GLU A 106 14.35 -8.17 -1.86
N HIS A 107 13.13 -8.05 -1.34
CA HIS A 107 11.89 -8.62 -1.89
C HIS A 107 10.80 -7.59 -2.21
N VAL A 108 11.14 -6.29 -2.17
CA VAL A 108 10.23 -5.19 -2.51
C VAL A 108 10.82 -4.41 -3.67
N GLU A 109 10.15 -4.46 -4.81
CA GLU A 109 10.52 -3.60 -5.93
C GLU A 109 9.83 -2.24 -5.76
N ILE A 110 10.64 -1.19 -5.72
CA ILE A 110 10.17 0.19 -5.58
C ILE A 110 10.34 0.86 -6.93
N HIS A 111 9.24 1.38 -7.44
CA HIS A 111 9.18 2.08 -8.71
C HIS A 111 8.59 3.47 -8.50
N GLN A 112 9.01 4.44 -9.34
CA GLN A 112 8.45 5.78 -9.36
C GLN A 112 7.82 6.04 -10.73
N THR A 113 6.65 6.66 -10.76
CA THR A 113 6.00 7.06 -12.00
C THR A 113 4.96 8.15 -11.76
N ASN A 114 4.54 8.88 -12.78
CA ASN A 114 3.38 9.77 -12.69
C ASN A 114 2.05 9.02 -12.85
N ARG A 115 2.07 7.88 -13.54
CA ARG A 115 0.88 7.11 -13.90
C ARG A 115 1.19 5.62 -13.91
N THR A 116 0.32 4.84 -13.27
CA THR A 116 0.37 3.39 -13.29
C THR A 116 -0.98 2.79 -13.63
N VAL A 117 -0.95 1.68 -14.38
CA VAL A 117 -2.16 0.91 -14.71
C VAL A 117 -2.01 -0.47 -14.11
N LEU A 118 -2.94 -0.84 -13.23
CA LEU A 118 -3.01 -2.17 -12.63
C LEU A 118 -4.11 -2.98 -13.33
N LYS A 119 -3.71 -4.07 -13.99
CA LYS A 119 -4.62 -5.06 -14.58
C LYS A 119 -4.56 -6.37 -13.80
N ILE A 120 -5.71 -6.88 -13.35
CA ILE A 120 -5.82 -8.10 -12.54
C ILE A 120 -6.39 -9.24 -13.37
N HIS A 121 -5.57 -10.28 -13.56
CA HIS A 121 -5.88 -11.44 -14.40
C HIS A 121 -6.42 -12.63 -13.60
N SER A 122 -6.26 -12.63 -12.28
CA SER A 122 -6.82 -13.66 -11.41
C SER A 122 -8.36 -13.73 -11.50
N GLY A 123 -8.93 -14.92 -11.24
CA GLY A 123 -10.36 -15.22 -11.42
C GLY A 123 -11.34 -14.30 -10.67
N SER A 124 -12.65 -14.55 -10.81
CA SER A 124 -13.81 -13.66 -10.52
C SER A 124 -14.01 -13.15 -9.07
N ARG A 125 -12.97 -13.12 -8.23
CA ARG A 125 -13.02 -12.50 -6.91
C ARG A 125 -13.27 -11.00 -7.02
N LYS A 126 -14.12 -10.48 -6.14
CA LYS A 126 -14.28 -9.03 -5.91
C LYS A 126 -13.02 -8.52 -5.20
N PHE A 127 -12.07 -7.97 -5.96
CA PHE A 127 -10.86 -7.36 -5.40
C PHE A 127 -11.21 -6.08 -4.64
N ARG A 128 -10.46 -5.84 -3.57
CA ARG A 128 -10.66 -4.71 -2.65
C ARG A 128 -9.31 -4.12 -2.34
N ALA A 129 -9.22 -2.79 -2.34
CA ALA A 129 -8.06 -2.04 -1.88
C ALA A 129 -8.41 -1.31 -0.57
N VAL A 130 -7.38 -0.81 0.11
CA VAL A 130 -7.55 0.19 1.16
C VAL A 130 -7.00 1.48 0.59
N MET A 131 -7.83 2.51 0.56
CA MET A 131 -7.49 3.85 0.11
C MET A 131 -7.81 4.79 1.26
N ASP A 132 -6.81 5.51 1.77
CA ASP A 132 -6.93 6.45 2.90
C ASP A 132 -7.66 5.89 4.13
N GLY A 133 -7.48 4.59 4.40
CA GLY A 133 -8.08 3.88 5.52
C GLY A 133 -9.46 3.26 5.24
N GLU A 134 -10.05 3.54 4.09
CA GLU A 134 -11.36 3.03 3.68
C GLU A 134 -11.24 1.87 2.68
N LEU A 135 -12.24 0.99 2.68
CA LEU A 135 -12.28 -0.14 1.76
C LEU A 135 -12.99 0.20 0.47
N VAL A 136 -12.21 0.30 -0.61
CA VAL A 136 -12.74 0.53 -1.96
C VAL A 136 -12.77 -0.77 -2.75
N ARG A 137 -13.74 -0.87 -3.68
CA ARG A 137 -13.74 -1.93 -4.68
C ARG A 137 -12.67 -1.60 -5.72
N LEU A 138 -11.91 -2.62 -6.13
CA LEU A 138 -10.92 -2.49 -7.19
C LEU A 138 -11.46 -3.18 -8.43
N ASP A 139 -11.49 -2.44 -9.55
CA ASP A 139 -11.88 -3.00 -10.84
C ASP A 139 -10.77 -3.86 -11.42
N ARG A 140 -11.09 -4.61 -12.49
CA ARG A 140 -10.08 -5.45 -13.16
C ARG A 140 -8.94 -4.64 -13.75
N GLU A 141 -9.25 -3.45 -14.21
CA GLU A 141 -8.29 -2.46 -14.66
C GLU A 141 -8.50 -1.20 -13.83
N THR A 142 -7.43 -0.69 -13.24
CA THR A 142 -7.47 0.53 -12.44
C THR A 142 -6.29 1.40 -12.84
N VAL A 143 -6.60 2.61 -13.28
CA VAL A 143 -5.62 3.65 -13.60
C VAL A 143 -5.43 4.53 -12.38
N ILE A 144 -4.19 4.76 -12.00
CA ILE A 144 -3.82 5.58 -10.86
C ILE A 144 -2.79 6.59 -11.34
N GLU A 145 -3.10 7.86 -11.12
CA GLU A 145 -2.33 8.98 -11.65
C GLU A 145 -2.19 10.05 -10.58
N ILE A 146 -0.98 10.60 -10.45
CA ILE A 146 -0.75 11.75 -9.59
C ILE A 146 -1.12 13.04 -10.31
N GLN A 147 -1.69 13.98 -9.57
CA GLN A 147 -1.97 15.33 -10.04
C GLN A 147 -1.07 16.31 -9.27
N PRO A 148 0.15 16.60 -9.75
CA PRO A 148 1.10 17.45 -9.02
C PRO A 148 0.54 18.85 -8.79
N GLY A 149 0.58 19.31 -7.54
CA GLY A 149 0.11 20.66 -7.20
C GLY A 149 -1.40 20.87 -7.31
N ALA A 150 -2.21 19.80 -7.36
CA ALA A 150 -3.66 19.91 -7.50
C ALA A 150 -4.36 20.62 -6.31
N LEU A 151 -3.72 20.68 -5.15
CA LEU A 151 -4.27 21.28 -3.94
C LEU A 151 -3.33 22.32 -3.35
N ASN A 152 -3.87 23.48 -3.01
CA ASN A 152 -3.22 24.46 -2.15
C ASN A 152 -3.48 24.09 -0.70
N VAL A 153 -2.42 23.93 0.09
CA VAL A 153 -2.51 23.48 1.48
C VAL A 153 -1.82 24.50 2.39
N LEU A 154 -2.44 24.77 3.55
CA LEU A 154 -1.82 25.60 4.58
C LEU A 154 -0.64 24.85 5.20
N VAL A 155 0.50 25.52 5.30
CA VAL A 155 1.72 24.98 5.90
C VAL A 155 2.23 25.89 7.02
N PRO A 156 2.97 25.37 8.01
CA PRO A 156 3.66 26.22 8.98
C PRO A 156 4.58 27.22 8.28
N ALA A 157 4.66 28.45 8.81
CA ALA A 157 5.47 29.52 8.21
C ALA A 157 6.95 29.14 8.03
N SER A 158 7.50 28.33 8.93
CA SER A 158 8.85 27.79 8.84
C SER A 158 9.07 26.90 7.61
N ALA A 159 8.07 26.12 7.21
CA ALA A 159 8.14 25.27 6.02
C ALA A 159 7.96 26.07 4.72
N ALA A 160 7.20 27.17 4.75
CA ALA A 160 7.03 28.06 3.61
C ALA A 160 8.33 28.81 3.24
N GLN A 161 9.11 29.23 4.25
CA GLN A 161 10.37 29.94 4.05
C GLN A 161 11.44 29.06 3.39
N SER A 162 11.53 27.78 3.76
CA SER A 162 12.48 26.82 3.18
C SER A 162 12.26 26.52 1.69
N ARG A 163 11.11 26.89 1.11
CA ARG A 163 10.80 26.70 -0.32
C ARG A 163 11.14 27.93 -1.16
N ALA A 164 11.39 29.08 -0.54
CA ALA A 164 11.67 30.37 -1.17
C ALA A 164 13.16 30.75 -1.15
N ALA A 165 13.99 30.01 -0.40
CA ALA A 165 15.44 30.11 -0.36
C ALA A 165 16.09 29.03 -1.24
#